data_AF-D7R7H1-F1
#
_entry.id   AF-D7R7H1-F1
#
_cell.length_a   1.000
_cell.length_b   1.000
_cell.length_c   1.000
_cell.angle_alpha   90.00
_cell.angle_beta   90.00
_cell.angle_gamma   90.00
#
_symmetry.space_group_name_H-M   'P 1'
#
loop_
_entity.id
_entity.type
_entity.pdbx_description
1 polymer ?
#
loop_
_entity_poly.entity_id
_entity_poly.type
_entity_poly.pdbx_seq_one_letter_code
_entity_poly.pdbx_strand_id
1 'polypeptide(L)'
;LAIIILSILLMNGSFTLTTLITTQEYIWLIIPLWPLAMMWFISTLAETNRAPFDLTEGESELVSGFNVEYAGGPFALFFLAEYANIIMMNALTTILFLGAYNNLMFPELYTTNFATKTLLFTMIFLWIRASYPRFRYDQLMHLLWKNFLPLTLVMCMWHVTMPIILASIPPST
;
A
#
# COMPACT_ATOMS: atom_id res chain seq x y z
N LEU A 1 4.14 -8.14 -1.12
CA LEU A 1 4.13 -6.84 -1.84
C LEU A 1 4.43 -7.01 -3.33
N ALA A 2 5.60 -7.52 -3.73
CA ALA A 2 5.98 -7.61 -5.15
C ALA A 2 4.95 -8.35 -6.05
N ILE A 3 4.42 -9.49 -5.60
CA ILE A 3 3.41 -10.26 -6.35
C ILE A 3 2.11 -9.48 -6.51
N ILE A 4 1.73 -8.69 -5.49
CA ILE A 4 0.54 -7.84 -5.53
C ILE A 4 0.74 -6.71 -6.55
N ILE A 5 1.90 -6.03 -6.51
CA ILE A 5 2.26 -5.00 -7.50
C ILE A 5 2.25 -5.62 -8.90
N LEU A 6 2.86 -6.78 -9.10
CA LEU A 6 2.88 -7.45 -10.40
C LEU A 6 1.45 -7.68 -10.92
N SER A 7 0.54 -8.20 -10.08
CA SER A 7 -0.85 -8.44 -10.49
C SER A 7 -1.61 -7.16 -10.89
N ILE A 8 -1.29 -6.03 -10.27
CA ILE A 8 -1.84 -4.71 -10.61
C ILE A 8 -1.27 -4.23 -11.95
N LEU A 9 0.04 -4.36 -12.13
CA LEU A 9 0.73 -3.90 -13.34
C LEU A 9 0.34 -4.71 -14.59
N LEU A 10 -0.10 -5.96 -14.43
CA LEU A 10 -0.67 -6.74 -15.54
C LEU A 10 -1.93 -6.10 -16.13
N MET A 11 -2.68 -5.30 -15.35
CA MET A 11 -3.81 -4.51 -15.87
C MET A 11 -3.38 -3.16 -16.45
N ASN A 12 -2.20 -2.66 -16.06
CA ASN A 12 -1.63 -1.43 -16.60
C ASN A 12 -0.94 -1.64 -17.95
N GLY A 13 -0.30 -2.80 -18.16
CA GLY A 13 0.49 -3.12 -19.35
C GLY A 13 1.94 -2.63 -19.31
N SER A 14 2.26 -1.72 -18.38
CA SER A 14 3.61 -1.16 -18.20
C SER A 14 3.95 -0.93 -16.71
N PHE A 15 5.23 -0.67 -16.42
CA PHE A 15 5.73 -0.35 -15.08
C PHE A 15 5.68 1.14 -14.75
N THR A 16 5.19 1.98 -15.66
CA THR A 16 5.14 3.43 -15.47
C THR A 16 3.98 3.84 -14.58
N LEU A 17 4.25 4.64 -13.54
CA LEU A 17 3.20 5.15 -12.65
C LEU A 17 2.27 6.17 -13.32
N THR A 18 2.74 6.83 -14.38
CA THR A 18 1.92 7.80 -15.13
C THR A 18 0.83 7.12 -15.94
N THR A 19 1.07 5.93 -16.49
CA THR A 19 0.05 5.15 -17.22
C THR A 19 -0.99 4.53 -16.28
N LEU A 20 -0.67 4.38 -14.98
CA LEU A 20 -1.67 4.02 -13.98
C LEU A 20 -2.77 5.06 -13.83
N ILE A 21 -2.50 6.33 -14.17
CA ILE A 21 -3.51 7.39 -14.17
C ILE A 21 -4.47 7.18 -15.35
N THR A 22 -3.95 6.88 -16.55
CA THR A 22 -4.77 6.68 -17.75
C THR A 22 -5.60 5.40 -17.67
N THR A 23 -5.06 4.33 -17.08
CA THR A 23 -5.82 3.08 -16.87
C THR A 23 -6.98 3.21 -15.87
N GLN A 24 -6.93 4.21 -14.99
CA GLN A 24 -7.94 4.46 -13.96
C GLN A 24 -8.94 5.56 -14.34
N GLU A 25 -8.96 6.01 -15.60
CA GLU A 25 -9.88 7.07 -16.04
C GLU A 25 -11.35 6.66 -15.95
N TYR A 26 -11.68 5.43 -16.35
CA TYR A 26 -13.06 4.96 -16.38
C TYR A 26 -13.53 4.39 -15.05
N ILE A 27 -12.71 3.55 -14.43
CA ILE A 27 -13.04 2.82 -13.20
C ILE A 27 -11.79 2.80 -12.32
N TRP A 28 -11.97 3.05 -11.02
CA TRP A 28 -10.88 2.89 -10.06
C TRP A 28 -10.45 1.44 -9.96
N LEU A 29 -9.13 1.22 -9.91
CA LEU A 29 -8.57 -0.13 -9.83
C LEU A 29 -8.98 -0.88 -8.55
N ILE A 30 -9.42 -0.18 -7.51
CA ILE A 30 -9.94 -0.79 -6.29
C ILE A 30 -11.15 -1.70 -6.52
N ILE A 31 -11.98 -1.42 -7.53
CA ILE A 31 -13.21 -2.17 -7.81
C ILE A 31 -12.90 -3.58 -8.34
N PRO A 32 -12.13 -3.73 -9.45
CA PRO A 32 -11.77 -5.06 -9.94
C PRO A 32 -10.76 -5.78 -9.06
N LEU A 33 -9.91 -5.06 -8.32
CA LEU A 33 -8.83 -5.64 -7.50
C LEU A 33 -9.08 -5.51 -6.00
N TRP A 34 -10.34 -5.48 -5.54
CA TRP A 34 -10.66 -5.26 -4.13
C TRP A 34 -9.96 -6.23 -3.14
N PRO A 35 -9.78 -7.54 -3.42
CA PRO A 35 -9.08 -8.43 -2.49
C PRO A 35 -7.59 -8.10 -2.41
N LEU A 36 -6.99 -7.73 -3.56
CA LEU A 36 -5.59 -7.32 -3.63
C LEU A 36 -5.37 -5.96 -2.97
N ALA A 37 -6.33 -5.04 -3.09
CA ALA A 37 -6.29 -3.76 -2.37
C ALA A 37 -6.29 -3.95 -0.85
N MET A 38 -7.12 -4.87 -0.34
CA MET A 38 -7.15 -5.18 1.09
C MET A 38 -5.84 -5.81 1.56
N MET A 39 -5.34 -6.82 0.83
CA MET A 39 -4.05 -7.46 1.16
C MET A 39 -2.89 -6.46 1.07
N TRP A 40 -2.90 -5.60 0.05
CA TRP A 40 -1.92 -4.53 -0.13
C TRP A 40 -1.90 -3.62 1.09
N PHE A 41 -3.06 -3.11 1.51
CA PHE A 41 -3.18 -2.18 2.62
C PHE A 41 -2.71 -2.80 3.96
N ILE A 42 -3.03 -4.07 4.22
CA ILE A 42 -2.50 -4.77 5.41
C ILE A 42 -0.99 -4.97 5.30
N SER A 43 -0.46 -5.25 4.11
CA SER A 43 0.98 -5.42 3.92
C SER A 43 1.78 -4.11 4.02
N THR A 44 1.22 -2.96 3.61
CA THR A 44 1.87 -1.65 3.82
C THR A 44 1.85 -1.24 5.29
N LEU A 45 0.80 -1.57 6.04
CA LEU A 45 0.79 -1.43 7.50
C LEU A 45 1.93 -2.22 8.14
N ALA A 46 2.13 -3.48 7.73
CA ALA A 46 3.22 -4.32 8.21
C ALA A 46 4.62 -3.78 7.82
N GLU A 47 4.78 -3.25 6.59
CA GLU A 47 6.06 -2.69 6.12
C GLU A 47 6.45 -1.41 6.86
N THR A 48 5.46 -0.57 7.23
CA THR A 48 5.71 0.65 8.01
C THR A 48 5.95 0.37 9.51
N ASN A 49 5.99 -0.90 9.93
CA ASN A 49 6.18 -1.32 11.33
C ASN A 49 5.20 -0.61 12.30
N ARG A 50 3.98 -0.28 11.85
CA ARG A 50 2.98 0.39 12.70
C ARG A 50 2.03 -0.60 13.34
N ALA A 51 1.51 -0.22 14.52
CA ALA A 51 0.51 -1.00 15.22
C ALA A 51 -0.68 -1.29 14.28
N PRO A 52 -1.12 -2.56 14.17
CA PRO A 52 -0.89 -3.68 15.08
C PRO A 52 0.37 -4.55 14.81
N PHE A 53 1.21 -4.21 13.83
CA PHE A 53 2.44 -4.93 13.46
C PHE A 53 3.74 -4.28 13.96
N ASP A 54 3.62 -3.42 14.97
CA ASP A 54 4.74 -2.74 15.61
C ASP A 54 5.49 -3.67 16.57
N LEU A 55 6.46 -4.40 16.01
CA LEU A 55 7.30 -5.39 16.71
C LEU A 55 8.72 -4.88 16.98
N THR A 56 9.18 -3.91 16.18
CA THR A 56 10.54 -3.38 16.27
C THR A 56 10.70 -2.30 17.35
N GLU A 57 9.63 -1.56 17.65
CA GLU A 57 9.66 -0.49 18.66
C GLU A 57 9.06 -0.93 20.00
N GLY A 58 8.23 -1.99 20.00
CA GLY A 58 7.62 -2.67 21.14
C GLY A 58 7.86 -2.05 22.52
N GLU A 59 7.24 -0.90 22.80
CA GLU A 59 7.52 -0.10 24.02
C GLU A 59 7.28 -0.89 25.31
N SER A 60 6.34 -1.84 25.26
CA SER A 60 5.95 -2.72 26.37
C SER A 60 6.90 -3.90 26.57
N GLU A 61 7.67 -4.27 25.54
CA GLU A 61 8.51 -5.48 25.55
C GLU A 61 10.01 -5.14 25.55
N LEU A 62 10.40 -4.07 24.86
CA LEU A 62 11.80 -3.70 24.59
C LEU A 62 12.14 -2.25 24.97
N VAL A 63 11.27 -1.54 25.70
CA VAL A 63 11.54 -0.19 26.25
C VAL A 63 11.91 0.85 25.16
N SER A 64 11.48 0.63 23.90
CA SER A 64 11.77 1.39 22.64
C SER A 64 12.70 0.73 21.61
N GLY A 65 13.09 -0.54 21.84
CA GLY A 65 13.67 -1.39 20.80
C GLY A 65 15.03 -0.89 20.28
N PHE A 66 15.11 -0.62 18.98
CA PHE A 66 16.37 -0.20 18.31
C PHE A 66 16.70 1.29 18.46
N ASN A 67 15.74 2.12 18.89
CA ASN A 67 15.94 3.57 19.02
C ASN A 67 16.52 3.98 20.38
N VAL A 68 16.64 3.04 21.33
CA VAL A 68 17.04 3.28 22.73
C VAL A 68 18.42 3.97 22.85
N GLU A 69 19.34 3.66 21.93
CA GLU A 69 20.73 4.12 22.00
C GLU A 69 20.96 5.50 21.33
N TYR A 70 19.97 6.02 20.60
CA TYR A 70 20.12 7.25 19.82
C TYR A 70 19.71 8.49 20.61
N ALA A 71 20.61 9.46 20.71
CA ALA A 71 20.32 10.77 21.29
C ALA A 71 19.54 11.68 20.31
N GLY A 72 18.95 12.77 20.84
CA GLY A 72 17.88 13.56 20.21
C GLY A 72 17.98 13.89 18.72
N GLY A 73 19.17 14.19 18.17
CA GLY A 73 19.34 14.49 16.73
C GLY A 73 19.07 13.28 15.83
N PRO A 74 19.88 12.21 15.91
CA PRO A 74 19.63 10.94 15.20
C PRO A 74 18.24 10.34 15.48
N PHE A 75 17.74 10.47 16.69
CA PHE A 75 16.39 10.03 17.06
C PHE A 75 15.29 10.76 16.27
N ALA A 76 15.41 12.08 16.10
CA ALA A 76 14.47 12.86 15.30
C ALA A 76 14.46 12.44 13.83
N LEU A 77 15.62 12.03 13.28
CA LEU A 77 15.71 11.54 11.90
C LEU A 77 14.98 10.20 11.71
N PHE A 78 15.04 9.30 12.67
CA PHE A 78 14.29 8.04 12.60
C PHE A 78 12.78 8.27 12.61
N PHE A 79 12.26 9.14 13.48
CA PHE A 79 10.84 9.48 13.46
C PHE A 79 10.42 10.16 12.17
N LEU A 80 11.21 11.12 11.68
CA LEU A 80 10.94 11.78 10.40
C LEU A 80 10.87 10.74 9.28
N ALA A 81 11.82 9.81 9.22
CA ALA A 81 11.85 8.75 8.22
C ALA A 81 10.64 7.80 8.32
N GLU A 82 10.24 7.42 9.54
CA GLU A 82 9.08 6.57 9.75
C GLU A 82 7.78 7.25 9.26
N TYR A 83 7.55 8.51 9.63
CA TYR A 83 6.39 9.27 9.17
C TYR A 83 6.43 9.57 7.67
N ALA A 84 7.61 9.85 7.11
CA ALA A 84 7.78 10.00 5.67
C ALA A 84 7.42 8.71 4.92
N ASN A 85 7.83 7.55 5.45
CA ASN A 85 7.48 6.24 4.88
C ASN A 85 5.97 5.98 4.93
N ILE A 86 5.27 6.37 6.01
CA ILE A 86 3.81 6.23 6.10
C ILE A 86 3.11 7.08 5.03
N ILE A 87 3.52 8.33 4.86
CA ILE A 87 2.92 9.21 3.84
C ILE A 87 3.26 8.69 2.45
N MET A 88 4.50 8.25 2.20
CA MET A 88 4.92 7.68 0.92
C MET A 88 4.15 6.40 0.56
N MET A 89 3.96 5.48 1.50
CA MET A 89 3.22 4.24 1.25
C MET A 89 1.74 4.52 0.97
N ASN A 90 1.14 5.48 1.69
CA ASN A 90 -0.24 5.91 1.41
C ASN A 90 -0.37 6.71 0.11
N ALA A 91 0.68 7.43 -0.30
CA ALA A 91 0.77 8.02 -1.64
C ALA A 91 0.84 6.95 -2.73
N LEU A 92 1.55 5.85 -2.48
CA LEU A 92 1.63 4.75 -3.44
C LEU A 92 0.30 3.96 -3.49
N THR A 93 -0.39 3.75 -2.37
CA THR A 93 -1.70 3.09 -2.34
C THR A 93 -2.75 3.87 -3.14
N THR A 94 -2.77 5.20 -3.06
CA THR A 94 -3.70 6.02 -3.85
C THR A 94 -3.38 5.98 -5.33
N ILE A 95 -2.11 6.02 -5.74
CA ILE A 95 -1.73 5.88 -7.17
C ILE A 95 -2.17 4.52 -7.72
N LEU A 96 -1.94 3.45 -6.96
CA LEU A 96 -2.25 2.09 -7.43
C LEU A 96 -3.75 1.78 -7.53
N PHE A 97 -4.58 2.28 -6.60
CA PHE A 97 -5.98 1.85 -6.51
C PHE A 97 -7.02 2.95 -6.71
N LEU A 98 -6.70 4.19 -6.35
CA LEU A 98 -7.62 5.32 -6.32
C LEU A 98 -7.06 6.53 -7.09
N GLY A 99 -6.63 6.29 -8.33
CA GLY A 99 -6.22 7.30 -9.28
C GLY A 99 -7.20 8.47 -9.33
N ALA A 100 -6.66 9.68 -9.44
CA ALA A 100 -7.45 10.88 -9.60
C ALA A 100 -7.62 11.18 -11.09
N TYR A 101 -8.76 11.78 -11.45
CA TYR A 101 -8.99 12.26 -12.80
C TYR A 101 -7.97 13.36 -13.13
N ASN A 102 -7.21 13.18 -14.21
CA ASN A 102 -6.22 14.15 -14.65
C ASN A 102 -6.78 14.99 -15.80
N ASN A 103 -7.11 16.24 -15.51
CA ASN A 103 -7.46 17.20 -16.55
C ASN A 103 -6.21 17.99 -16.95
N LEU A 104 -5.79 17.85 -18.21
CA LEU A 104 -4.62 18.55 -18.77
C LEU A 104 -4.71 20.08 -18.62
N MET A 105 -5.92 20.66 -18.63
CA MET A 105 -6.11 22.11 -18.49
C MET A 105 -6.02 22.60 -17.05
N PHE A 106 -6.29 21.73 -16.06
CA PHE A 106 -6.31 22.07 -14.64
C PHE A 106 -5.60 20.98 -13.82
N PRO A 107 -4.25 20.93 -13.86
CA PRO A 107 -3.48 19.92 -13.14
C PRO A 107 -3.63 20.03 -11.62
N GLU A 108 -4.00 21.20 -11.10
CA GLU A 108 -4.26 21.43 -9.68
C GLU A 108 -5.42 20.59 -9.13
N LEU A 109 -6.40 20.23 -9.97
CA LEU A 109 -7.49 19.35 -9.56
C LEU A 109 -7.00 17.93 -9.27
N TYR A 110 -6.00 17.47 -10.05
CA TYR A 110 -5.38 16.17 -9.80
C TYR A 110 -4.61 16.18 -8.48
N THR A 111 -3.79 17.21 -8.24
CA THR A 111 -2.95 17.29 -7.03
C THR A 111 -3.79 17.41 -5.76
N THR A 112 -4.85 18.22 -5.79
CA THR A 112 -5.76 18.38 -4.65
C THR A 112 -6.52 17.08 -4.35
N ASN A 113 -7.06 16.40 -5.37
CA ASN A 113 -7.77 15.13 -5.19
C ASN A 113 -6.83 14.01 -4.72
N PHE A 114 -5.61 13.97 -5.26
CA PHE A 114 -4.58 13.05 -4.80
C PHE A 114 -4.24 13.30 -3.32
N ALA A 115 -3.97 14.56 -2.93
CA ALA A 115 -3.64 14.94 -1.57
C ALA A 115 -4.76 14.64 -0.56
N THR A 116 -6.02 14.87 -0.92
CA THR A 116 -7.14 14.55 -0.02
C THR A 116 -7.29 13.05 0.18
N LYS A 117 -7.13 12.24 -0.88
CA LYS A 117 -7.17 10.77 -0.79
C LYS A 117 -6.01 10.22 0.03
N THR A 118 -4.79 10.75 -0.13
CA THR A 118 -3.64 10.30 0.66
C THR A 118 -3.83 10.63 2.13
N LEU A 119 -4.29 11.85 2.44
CA LEU A 119 -4.62 12.25 3.80
C LEU A 119 -5.70 11.35 4.40
N LEU A 120 -6.74 10.99 3.64
CA LEU A 120 -7.77 10.07 4.11
C LEU A 120 -7.18 8.69 4.48
N PHE A 121 -6.29 8.11 3.67
CA PHE A 121 -5.62 6.86 4.05
C PHE A 121 -4.70 7.00 5.27
N THR A 122 -4.00 8.14 5.41
CA THR A 122 -3.22 8.39 6.63
C THR A 122 -4.10 8.48 7.88
N MET A 123 -5.32 9.04 7.77
CA MET A 123 -6.29 9.04 8.86
C MET A 123 -6.77 7.62 9.19
N ILE A 124 -6.94 6.74 8.18
CA ILE A 124 -7.26 5.33 8.42
C ILE A 124 -6.10 4.62 9.14
N PHE A 125 -4.84 4.90 8.79
CA PHE A 125 -3.67 4.37 9.50
C PHE A 125 -3.69 4.77 10.99
N LEU A 126 -3.97 6.03 11.29
CA LEU A 126 -4.10 6.51 12.67
C LEU A 126 -5.27 5.85 13.41
N TRP A 127 -6.40 5.64 12.72
CA TRP A 127 -7.57 4.99 13.31
C TRP A 127 -7.32 3.51 13.62
N ILE A 128 -6.61 2.79 12.74
CA ILE A 128 -6.23 1.39 12.96
C ILE A 128 -5.31 1.25 14.17
N ARG A 129 -4.32 2.15 14.29
CA ARG A 129 -3.45 2.22 15.47
C ARG A 129 -4.25 2.39 16.77
N ALA A 130 -5.32 3.18 16.75
CA ALA A 130 -6.13 3.43 17.94
C ALA A 130 -7.11 2.29 18.29
N SER A 131 -7.41 1.38 17.36
CA SER A 131 -8.49 0.39 17.51
C SER A 131 -8.02 -1.03 17.76
N TYR A 132 -6.87 -1.45 17.20
CA TYR A 132 -6.43 -2.85 17.27
C TYR A 132 -5.28 -3.09 18.26
N PRO A 133 -5.30 -4.22 19.00
CA PRO A 133 -4.16 -4.64 19.81
C PRO A 133 -3.00 -5.13 18.92
N ARG A 134 -1.78 -5.15 19.48
CA ARG A 134 -0.59 -5.66 18.80
C ARG A 134 -0.69 -7.16 18.51
N PHE A 135 -0.19 -7.59 17.35
CA PHE A 135 0.00 -8.99 16.99
C PHE A 135 1.37 -9.49 17.44
N ARG A 136 1.43 -10.77 17.83
CA ARG A 136 2.71 -11.46 18.05
C ARG A 136 3.41 -11.75 16.71
N TYR A 137 4.75 -11.73 16.70
CA TYR A 137 5.56 -12.05 15.51
C TYR A 137 5.15 -13.37 14.83
N ASP A 138 4.91 -14.43 15.59
CA ASP A 138 4.50 -15.73 15.05
C ASP A 138 3.15 -15.66 14.30
N GLN A 139 2.21 -14.84 14.78
CA GLN A 139 0.91 -14.64 14.17
C GLN A 139 1.03 -13.82 12.87
N LEU A 140 1.90 -12.81 12.86
CA LEU A 140 2.23 -12.04 11.66
C LEU A 140 2.82 -12.96 10.59
N MET A 141 3.81 -13.78 10.95
CA MET A 141 4.43 -14.73 10.01
C MET A 141 3.44 -15.76 9.50
N HIS A 142 2.56 -16.29 10.37
CA HIS A 142 1.48 -17.17 9.95
C HIS A 142 0.54 -16.48 8.96
N LEU A 143 0.15 -15.22 9.22
CA LEU A 143 -0.75 -14.46 8.36
C LEU A 143 -0.12 -14.21 6.98
N LEU A 144 1.14 -13.75 6.91
CA LEU A 144 1.80 -13.49 5.63
C LEU A 144 2.04 -14.77 4.83
N TRP A 145 2.58 -15.82 5.47
CA TRP A 145 3.02 -17.02 4.75
C TRP A 145 1.90 -18.02 4.47
N LYS A 146 0.95 -18.21 5.38
CA LYS A 146 -0.09 -19.23 5.22
C LYS A 146 -1.40 -18.67 4.68
N ASN A 147 -1.70 -17.39 4.91
CA ASN A 147 -2.95 -16.80 4.41
C ASN A 147 -2.69 -15.95 3.16
N PHE A 148 -1.82 -14.95 3.23
CA PHE A 148 -1.63 -14.00 2.13
C PHE A 148 -0.87 -14.60 0.95
N LEU A 149 0.19 -15.37 1.18
CA LEU A 149 1.00 -15.89 0.07
C LEU A 149 0.21 -16.84 -0.85
N PRO A 150 -0.56 -17.84 -0.36
CA PRO A 150 -1.37 -18.68 -1.23
C PRO A 150 -2.45 -17.88 -1.98
N LEU A 151 -3.12 -16.96 -1.28
CA LEU A 151 -4.19 -16.16 -1.87
C LEU A 151 -3.67 -15.20 -2.95
N THR A 152 -2.53 -14.55 -2.71
CA THR A 152 -1.90 -13.65 -3.69
C THR A 152 -1.41 -14.40 -4.92
N LEU A 153 -0.93 -15.64 -4.79
CA LEU A 153 -0.56 -16.49 -5.93
C LEU A 153 -1.78 -16.87 -6.78
N VAL A 154 -2.89 -17.28 -6.16
CA VAL A 154 -4.14 -17.58 -6.87
C VAL A 154 -4.64 -16.33 -7.62
N MET A 155 -4.61 -15.18 -6.96
CA MET A 155 -4.99 -13.91 -7.59
C MET A 155 -4.03 -13.53 -8.73
N CYS A 156 -2.73 -13.74 -8.56
CA CYS A 156 -1.75 -13.48 -9.62
C CYS A 156 -2.05 -14.33 -10.86
N MET A 157 -2.32 -15.62 -10.70
CA MET A 157 -2.70 -16.50 -11.82
C MET A 157 -3.99 -16.02 -12.48
N TRP A 158 -4.99 -15.65 -11.69
CA TRP A 158 -6.24 -15.09 -12.20
C TRP A 158 -6.00 -13.84 -13.05
N HIS A 159 -5.20 -12.88 -12.56
CA HIS A 159 -4.90 -11.64 -13.28
C HIS A 159 -4.01 -11.84 -14.51
N VAL A 160 -3.25 -12.93 -14.60
CA VAL A 160 -2.57 -13.33 -15.84
C VAL A 160 -3.59 -13.86 -16.86
N THR A 161 -4.50 -14.73 -16.44
CA THR A 161 -5.44 -15.40 -17.37
C THR A 161 -6.59 -14.51 -17.83
N MET A 162 -7.09 -13.62 -16.98
CA MET A 162 -8.30 -12.84 -17.25
C MET A 162 -8.17 -11.90 -18.46
N PRO A 163 -7.11 -11.08 -18.60
CA PRO A 163 -6.93 -10.24 -19.78
C PRO A 163 -6.85 -11.03 -21.09
N ILE A 164 -6.30 -12.25 -21.04
CA ILE A 164 -6.18 -13.14 -22.20
C ILE A 164 -7.57 -13.66 -22.60
N ILE A 165 -8.38 -14.13 -21.64
CA ILE A 165 -9.71 -14.69 -21.90
C ILE A 165 -10.67 -13.63 -22.42
N LEU A 166 -10.63 -12.42 -21.85
CA LEU A 166 -11.48 -11.30 -22.28
C LEU A 166 -10.93 -10.54 -23.49
N ALA A 167 -9.80 -10.97 -24.06
CA ALA A 167 -9.08 -10.25 -25.12
C ALA A 167 -8.84 -8.76 -24.78
N SER A 168 -8.61 -8.46 -23.50
CA SER A 168 -8.46 -7.11 -22.94
C SER A 168 -7.03 -6.89 -22.44
N ILE A 169 -6.03 -7.36 -23.19
CA ILE A 169 -4.62 -7.13 -22.85
C ILE A 169 -4.33 -5.63 -22.99
N PRO A 170 -3.86 -4.95 -21.93
CA PRO A 170 -3.57 -3.53 -21.99
C PRO A 170 -2.38 -3.24 -22.93
N PRO A 171 -2.37 -2.07 -23.59
CA PRO A 171 -1.26 -1.67 -24.46
C PRO A 171 0.03 -1.48 -23.65
N SER A 172 1.17 -1.83 -24.24
CA SER A 172 2.49 -1.62 -23.62
C SER A 172 3.04 -0.20 -23.79
N THR A 173 2.39 0.63 -24.61
CA THR A 173 2.81 2.00 -24.98
C THR A 173 1.69 2.99 -24.72
#